data_AF-A0A0L8H248-F1
#
_entry.id   AF-A0A0L8H248-F1
#
_cell.length_a   1.000
_cell.length_b   1.000
_cell.length_c   1.000
_cell.angle_alpha   90.00
_cell.angle_beta   90.00
_cell.angle_gamma   90.00
#
_symmetry.space_group_name_H-M   'P 1'
#
loop_
_entity.id
_entity.type
_entity.pdbx_description
1 polymer ?
#
loop_
_entity_poly.entity_id
_entity_poly.type
_entity_poly.pdbx_seq_one_letter_code
_entity_poly.pdbx_strand_id
1 'polypeptide(L)'
;MHIFSIVSRPIISQQNVEIIFTDILINLKLHRKLCDDLKKRYSEWEGMSTCFGDIFVIFCQNLGTYVNLVNNHEAILRCIERCREHMPIFRAFLLRNERKPEAKMLTLQEILLTPMERIEEYVYLLTALLTHTAMDHSDRPDLFKAIDAFKEVNSFIQQ
;
A
#
# COMPACT_ATOMS: atom_id res chain seq x y z
N MET A 1 -3.67 41.82 -20.10
CA MET A 1 -2.67 42.35 -19.15
C MET A 1 -2.26 41.20 -18.25
N HIS A 2 -0.95 40.95 -18.21
CA HIS A 2 -0.26 39.77 -17.68
C HIS A 2 -0.73 39.27 -16.31
N ILE A 3 -0.79 37.95 -16.15
CA ILE A 3 0.13 37.20 -15.28
C ILE A 3 0.25 35.80 -15.87
N PHE A 4 1.47 35.46 -16.28
CA PHE A 4 1.87 34.13 -16.70
C PHE A 4 1.48 33.12 -15.60
N SER A 5 0.58 32.20 -15.93
CA SER A 5 0.44 30.95 -15.21
C SER A 5 1.82 30.31 -15.12
N ILE A 6 2.36 30.24 -13.90
CA ILE A 6 3.63 29.62 -13.59
C ILE A 6 3.43 28.13 -13.90
N VAL A 7 3.78 27.73 -15.13
CA VAL A 7 3.93 26.32 -15.48
C VAL A 7 5.05 25.81 -14.57
N SER A 8 4.70 25.15 -13.48
CA SER A 8 5.68 24.51 -12.60
C SER A 8 6.46 23.53 -13.47
N ARG A 9 7.73 23.82 -13.73
CA ARG A 9 8.57 22.91 -14.50
C ARG A 9 8.58 21.55 -13.79
N PRO A 10 8.31 20.45 -14.50
CA PRO A 10 8.29 19.13 -13.89
C PRO A 10 9.67 18.82 -13.29
N ILE A 11 9.67 18.31 -12.05
CA ILE A 11 10.90 18.03 -11.28
C ILE A 11 11.66 16.84 -11.88
N ILE A 12 10.92 15.86 -12.39
CA ILE A 12 11.39 14.68 -13.12
C ILE A 12 10.47 14.45 -14.32
N SER A 13 10.91 13.67 -15.33
CA SER A 13 10.09 13.36 -16.50
C SER A 13 8.86 12.54 -16.13
N GLN A 14 7.80 12.64 -16.95
CA GLN A 14 6.58 11.85 -16.79
C GLN A 14 6.88 10.33 -16.76
N GLN A 15 7.81 9.87 -17.60
CA GLN A 15 8.26 8.48 -17.60
C GLN A 15 8.86 8.05 -16.26
N ASN A 16 9.69 8.89 -15.62
CA ASN A 16 10.25 8.57 -14.30
C ASN A 16 9.15 8.60 -13.22
N VAL A 17 8.16 9.49 -13.32
CA VAL A 17 6.99 9.48 -12.42
C VAL A 17 6.23 8.16 -12.54
N GLU A 18 5.98 7.70 -13.76
CA GLU A 18 5.28 6.44 -14.01
C GLU A 18 6.05 5.24 -13.46
N ILE A 19 7.36 5.18 -13.69
CA ILE A 19 8.21 4.11 -13.14
C ILE A 19 8.12 4.09 -11.60
N ILE A 20 8.24 5.25 -10.95
CA ILE A 20 8.32 5.31 -9.48
C ILE A 20 6.97 5.07 -8.80
N PHE A 21 5.87 5.62 -9.36
CA PHE A 21 4.63 5.78 -8.62
C PHE A 21 3.45 4.92 -9.10
N THR A 22 3.52 4.28 -10.28
CA THR A 22 2.34 3.56 -10.82
C THR A 22 1.84 2.45 -9.89
N ASP A 23 2.73 1.53 -9.50
CA ASP A 23 2.33 0.37 -8.69
C ASP A 23 1.82 0.79 -7.30
N ILE A 24 2.48 1.76 -6.65
CA ILE A 24 2.04 2.26 -5.34
C ILE A 24 0.73 3.02 -5.41
N LEU A 25 0.45 3.77 -6.49
CA LEU A 25 -0.83 4.46 -6.66
C LEU A 25 -1.99 3.49 -6.90
N ILE A 26 -1.74 2.37 -7.58
CA ILE A 26 -2.71 1.27 -7.71
C ILE A 26 -3.01 0.68 -6.33
N ASN A 27 -1.97 0.37 -5.55
CA ASN A 27 -2.11 -0.12 -4.17
C ASN A 27 -2.87 0.88 -3.30
N LEU A 28 -2.55 2.17 -3.38
CA LEU A 28 -3.25 3.22 -2.63
C LEU A 28 -4.76 3.23 -2.93
N LYS A 29 -5.15 3.09 -4.20
CA LYS A 29 -6.56 3.02 -4.58
C LYS A 29 -7.25 1.79 -3.97
N LEU A 30 -6.57 0.64 -3.98
CA LEU A 30 -7.07 -0.59 -3.38
C LEU A 30 -7.26 -0.43 -1.85
N HIS A 31 -6.28 0.15 -1.15
CA HIS A 31 -6.39 0.39 0.30
C HIS A 31 -7.44 1.42 0.68
N ARG A 32 -7.65 2.46 -0.14
CA ARG A 32 -8.75 3.41 0.08
C ARG A 32 -10.09 2.69 0.04
N LYS A 33 -10.30 1.83 -0.95
CA LYS A 33 -11.51 1.00 -1.03
C LYS A 33 -11.65 0.10 0.21
N LEU A 34 -10.59 -0.61 0.61
CA LEU A 34 -10.61 -1.44 1.82
C LEU A 34 -11.01 -0.61 3.06
N CYS A 35 -10.40 0.56 3.22
CA CYS A 35 -10.69 1.45 4.35
C CYS A 35 -12.14 1.92 4.35
N ASP A 36 -12.69 2.27 3.19
CA ASP A 36 -14.08 2.70 3.04
C ASP A 36 -15.06 1.55 3.35
N ASP A 37 -14.79 0.35 2.82
CA ASP A 37 -15.60 -0.85 3.08
C ASP A 37 -15.59 -1.22 4.59
N LEU A 38 -14.41 -1.19 5.23
CA LEU A 38 -14.25 -1.44 6.67
C LEU A 38 -14.97 -0.38 7.52
N LYS A 39 -14.82 0.90 7.19
CA LYS A 39 -15.51 2.01 7.90
C LYS A 39 -17.02 1.88 7.80
N LYS A 40 -17.53 1.53 6.61
CA LYS A 40 -18.96 1.30 6.40
C LYS A 40 -19.46 0.16 7.29
N ARG A 41 -18.79 -1.00 7.24
CA ARG A 41 -19.16 -2.16 8.07
C ARG A 41 -19.11 -1.83 9.57
N TYR A 42 -18.10 -1.07 10.00
CA TYR A 42 -17.98 -0.62 11.38
C TYR A 42 -19.11 0.34 11.80
N SER A 43 -19.61 1.19 10.89
CA SER A 43 -20.75 2.07 11.19
C SER A 43 -22.08 1.33 11.39
N GLU A 44 -22.16 0.10 10.87
CA GLU A 44 -23.31 -0.81 10.96
C GLU A 44 -23.02 -1.96 11.94
N TRP A 45 -22.15 -1.73 12.93
CA TRP A 45 -21.69 -2.77 13.85
C TRP A 45 -22.80 -3.32 14.75
N GLU A 46 -23.06 -4.62 14.64
CA GLU A 46 -24.08 -5.35 15.41
C GLU A 46 -23.45 -6.32 16.44
N GLY A 47 -22.25 -6.01 16.92
CA GLY A 47 -21.56 -6.88 17.88
C GLY A 47 -21.00 -8.12 17.22
N MET A 48 -21.06 -9.23 17.95
CA MET A 48 -20.43 -10.50 17.57
C MET A 48 -21.06 -11.19 16.36
N SER A 49 -22.15 -10.68 15.77
CA SER A 49 -22.69 -11.18 14.49
C SER A 49 -22.02 -10.53 13.27
N THR A 50 -21.29 -9.43 13.46
CA THR A 50 -20.68 -8.68 12.36
C THR A 50 -19.50 -9.45 11.78
N CYS A 51 -19.54 -9.72 10.48
CA CYS A 51 -18.46 -10.37 9.76
C CYS A 51 -17.53 -9.32 9.12
N PHE A 52 -16.23 -9.61 8.98
CA PHE A 52 -15.26 -8.75 8.27
C PHE A 52 -14.42 -9.52 7.25
N GLY A 53 -14.37 -10.84 7.34
CA GLY A 53 -13.59 -11.70 6.45
C GLY A 53 -13.97 -11.54 4.98
N ASP A 54 -15.27 -11.34 4.68
CA ASP A 54 -15.77 -11.12 3.31
C ASP A 54 -15.12 -9.90 2.64
N ILE A 55 -14.91 -8.81 3.38
CA ILE A 55 -14.24 -7.60 2.89
C ILE A 55 -12.79 -7.92 2.51
N PHE A 56 -12.09 -8.70 3.33
CA PHE A 56 -10.72 -9.11 3.03
C PHE A 56 -10.65 -10.12 1.89
N VAL A 57 -11.62 -11.02 1.73
CA VAL A 57 -11.71 -11.92 0.57
C VAL A 57 -11.83 -11.11 -0.73
N ILE A 58 -12.65 -10.05 -0.75
CA ILE A 58 -12.76 -9.14 -1.91
C ILE A 58 -11.44 -8.40 -2.14
N PHE A 59 -10.79 -7.90 -1.08
CA PHE A 59 -9.48 -7.27 -1.19
C PHE A 59 -8.44 -8.22 -1.80
N CYS A 60 -8.41 -9.48 -1.34
CA CYS A 60 -7.44 -10.49 -1.76
C CYS A 60 -7.47 -10.79 -3.27
N GLN A 61 -8.61 -10.57 -3.95
CA GLN A 61 -8.73 -10.70 -5.41
C GLN A 61 -7.79 -9.76 -6.19
N ASN A 62 -7.26 -8.72 -5.55
CA ASN A 62 -6.40 -7.71 -6.16
C ASN A 62 -4.94 -7.79 -5.68
N LEU A 63 -4.54 -8.85 -4.96
CA LEU A 63 -3.18 -8.97 -4.45
C LEU A 63 -2.11 -9.11 -5.54
N GLY A 64 -2.47 -9.42 -6.78
CA GLY A 64 -1.54 -9.37 -7.91
C GLY A 64 -0.87 -8.00 -8.09
N THR A 65 -1.49 -6.92 -7.58
CA THR A 65 -0.89 -5.58 -7.56
C THR A 65 0.33 -5.47 -6.63
N TYR A 66 0.44 -6.31 -5.60
CA TYR A 66 1.62 -6.41 -4.74
C TYR A 66 2.74 -7.19 -5.41
N VAL A 67 2.40 -8.28 -6.10
CA VAL A 67 3.36 -9.05 -6.90
C VAL A 67 4.02 -8.15 -7.95
N ASN A 68 3.23 -7.32 -8.63
CA ASN A 68 3.77 -6.32 -9.57
C ASN A 68 4.71 -5.32 -8.89
N LEU A 69 4.31 -4.76 -7.73
CA LEU A 69 5.13 -3.82 -6.97
C LEU A 69 6.49 -4.44 -6.59
N VAL A 70 6.49 -5.68 -6.10
CA VAL A 70 7.71 -6.43 -5.72
C VAL A 70 8.60 -6.65 -6.95
N ASN A 71 8.03 -7.17 -8.03
CA ASN A 71 8.77 -7.42 -9.28
C ASN A 71 9.40 -6.15 -9.86
N ASN A 72 8.72 -5.01 -9.72
CA ASN A 72 9.19 -3.72 -10.22
C ASN A 72 10.07 -2.95 -9.21
N HIS A 73 10.16 -3.40 -7.96
CA HIS A 73 10.77 -2.65 -6.86
C HIS A 73 12.21 -2.23 -7.15
N GLU A 74 13.01 -3.14 -7.71
CA GLU A 74 14.41 -2.84 -8.05
C GLU A 74 14.51 -1.77 -9.15
N ALA A 75 13.61 -1.79 -10.14
CA ALA A 75 13.55 -0.77 -11.19
C ALA A 75 13.13 0.60 -10.63
N ILE A 76 12.16 0.60 -9.70
CA ILE A 76 11.73 1.80 -8.95
C ILE A 76 12.92 2.41 -8.20
N LEU A 77 13.63 1.62 -7.39
CA LEU A 77 14.78 2.10 -6.60
C LEU A 77 15.87 2.67 -7.50
N ARG A 78 16.26 1.95 -8.57
CA ARG A 78 17.26 2.45 -9.53
C ARG A 78 16.83 3.76 -10.20
N CYS A 79 15.54 3.91 -10.50
CA CYS A 79 15.01 5.15 -11.07
C CYS A 79 15.13 6.31 -10.07
N ILE A 80 14.76 6.09 -8.80
CA ILE A 80 14.89 7.09 -7.73
C ILE A 80 16.36 7.50 -7.56
N GLU A 81 17.27 6.54 -7.43
CA GLU A 81 18.70 6.80 -7.26
C GLU A 81 19.28 7.59 -8.42
N ARG A 82 19.05 7.15 -9.67
CA ARG A 82 19.50 7.86 -10.87
C ARG A 82 18.97 9.30 -10.91
N CYS A 83 17.69 9.50 -10.59
CA CYS A 83 17.12 10.85 -10.55
C CYS A 83 17.75 11.69 -9.43
N ARG A 84 18.00 11.09 -8.26
CA ARG A 84 18.60 11.77 -7.09
C ARG A 84 20.05 12.20 -7.35
N GLU A 85 20.82 11.36 -8.04
CA GLU A 85 22.22 11.65 -8.38
C GLU A 85 22.33 12.74 -9.44
N HIS A 86 21.58 12.61 -10.54
CA HIS A 86 21.74 13.48 -11.71
C HIS A 86 20.85 14.73 -11.73
N MET A 87 19.82 14.81 -10.87
CA MET A 87 18.87 15.92 -10.87
C MET A 87 18.85 16.64 -9.51
N PRO A 88 19.64 17.72 -9.34
CA PRO A 88 19.74 18.45 -8.06
C PRO A 88 18.40 18.97 -7.53
N ILE A 89 17.48 19.35 -8.44
CA ILE A 89 16.13 19.82 -8.07
C ILE A 89 15.33 18.68 -7.43
N PHE A 90 15.41 17.46 -7.97
CA PHE A 90 14.75 16.28 -7.40
C PHE A 90 15.36 15.88 -6.07
N ARG A 91 16.69 15.90 -5.95
CA ARG A 91 17.38 15.65 -4.67
C ARG A 91 16.94 16.64 -3.58
N ALA A 92 16.89 17.94 -3.90
CA ALA A 92 16.42 18.95 -2.96
C ALA A 92 14.93 18.79 -2.62
N PHE A 93 14.12 18.33 -3.58
CA PHE A 93 12.72 18.00 -3.35
C PHE A 93 12.56 16.83 -2.39
N LEU A 94 13.32 15.73 -2.55
CA LEU A 94 13.29 14.60 -1.63
C LEU A 94 13.67 15.03 -0.20
N LEU A 95 14.85 15.66 -0.03
CA LEU A 95 15.34 16.11 1.28
C LEU A 95 14.36 17.05 2.00
N ARG A 96 13.63 17.90 1.26
CA ARG A 96 12.60 18.78 1.83
C ARG A 96 11.40 17.99 2.34
N ASN A 97 10.96 16.97 1.61
CA ASN A 97 9.79 16.18 1.98
C ASN A 97 10.10 15.15 3.07
N GLU A 98 11.29 14.57 3.10
CA GLU A 98 11.74 13.64 4.15
C GLU A 98 11.76 14.29 5.55
N ARG A 99 12.01 15.60 5.61
CA ARG A 99 11.98 16.38 6.86
C ARG A 99 10.58 16.74 7.36
N LYS A 100 9.55 16.46 6.56
CA LYS A 100 8.18 16.75 6.96
C LYS A 100 7.69 15.72 7.99
N PRO A 101 6.89 16.13 8.99
CA PRO A 101 6.36 15.21 9.99
C PRO A 101 5.64 13.99 9.38
N GLU A 102 4.94 14.18 8.26
CA GLU A 102 4.19 13.14 7.55
C GLU A 102 5.08 12.02 7.00
N ALA A 103 6.33 12.34 6.66
CA ALA A 103 7.30 11.35 6.18
C ALA A 103 7.90 10.52 7.32
N LYS A 104 7.69 10.90 8.60
CA LYS A 104 8.22 10.21 9.78
C LYS A 104 9.74 9.95 9.71
N MET A 105 10.49 10.87 9.10
CA MET A 105 11.94 10.75 8.84
C MET A 105 12.34 9.58 7.94
N LEU A 106 11.39 9.00 7.19
CA LEU A 106 11.66 7.98 6.18
C LEU A 106 11.99 8.62 4.83
N THR A 107 12.94 8.03 4.13
CA THR A 107 13.23 8.28 2.71
C THR A 107 12.08 7.79 1.84
N LEU A 108 12.00 8.27 0.58
CA LEU A 108 11.01 7.78 -0.37
C LEU A 108 11.16 6.26 -0.59
N GLN A 109 12.39 5.76 -0.63
CA GLN A 109 12.70 4.34 -0.78
C GLN A 109 12.13 3.53 0.40
N GLU A 110 12.33 3.97 1.63
CA GLU A 110 11.79 3.31 2.83
C GLU A 110 10.26 3.35 2.84
N ILE A 111 9.65 4.48 2.45
CA ILE A 111 8.19 4.58 2.35
C ILE A 111 7.64 3.56 1.33
N LEU A 112 8.35 3.32 0.24
CA LEU A 112 7.93 2.37 -0.80
C LEU A 112 8.09 0.90 -0.38
N LEU A 113 8.77 0.61 0.74
CA LEU A 113 8.81 -0.71 1.36
C LEU A 113 7.57 -1.02 2.20
N THR A 114 6.93 0.01 2.77
CA THR A 114 5.79 -0.15 3.71
C THR A 114 4.61 -0.99 3.20
N PRO A 115 4.27 -1.05 1.89
CA PRO A 115 3.22 -1.95 1.43
C PRO A 115 3.55 -3.42 1.66
N MET A 116 4.82 -3.80 1.56
CA MET A 116 5.27 -5.19 1.79
C MET A 116 5.12 -5.57 3.26
N GLU A 117 5.55 -4.68 4.17
CA GLU A 117 5.35 -4.84 5.62
C GLU A 117 3.86 -4.94 5.98
N ARG A 118 3.00 -4.20 5.28
CA ARG A 118 1.55 -4.22 5.50
C ARG A 118 0.92 -5.59 5.22
N ILE A 119 1.49 -6.39 4.31
CA ILE A 119 1.01 -7.76 4.05
C ILE A 119 1.28 -8.66 5.25
N GLU A 120 2.47 -8.57 5.86
CA GLU A 120 2.79 -9.29 7.10
C GLU A 120 1.81 -8.94 8.23
N GLU A 121 1.50 -7.65 8.38
CA GLU A 121 0.54 -7.17 9.36
C GLU A 121 -0.87 -7.75 9.15
N TYR A 122 -1.34 -7.90 7.90
CA TYR A 122 -2.64 -8.51 7.64
C TYR A 122 -2.68 -9.99 8.04
N VAL A 123 -1.61 -10.75 7.80
CA VAL A 123 -1.51 -12.14 8.28
C VAL A 123 -1.65 -12.18 9.80
N TYR A 124 -0.92 -11.32 10.51
CA TYR A 124 -0.95 -11.25 11.97
C TYR A 124 -2.34 -10.86 12.50
N LEU A 125 -2.89 -9.74 12.01
CA LEU A 125 -4.15 -9.18 12.50
C LEU A 125 -5.34 -10.11 12.25
N LEU A 126 -5.42 -10.71 11.06
CA LEU A 126 -6.51 -11.62 10.72
C LEU A 126 -6.40 -12.96 11.47
N THR A 127 -5.18 -13.45 11.71
CA THR A 127 -4.96 -14.64 12.55
C THR A 127 -5.39 -14.37 14.00
N ALA A 128 -5.06 -13.19 14.53
CA ALA A 128 -5.50 -12.79 15.87
C ALA A 128 -7.03 -12.68 15.94
N LEU A 129 -7.66 -12.09 14.93
CA LEU A 129 -9.12 -12.01 14.81
C LEU A 129 -9.74 -13.41 14.81
N LEU A 130 -9.29 -14.29 13.91
CA LEU A 130 -9.77 -15.68 13.81
C LEU A 130 -9.62 -16.46 15.13
N THR A 131 -8.56 -16.22 15.89
CA THR A 131 -8.34 -16.88 17.19
C THR A 131 -9.38 -16.47 18.23
N HIS A 132 -9.94 -15.26 18.13
CA HIS A 132 -10.97 -14.73 19.02
C HIS A 132 -12.40 -14.82 18.46
N THR A 133 -12.56 -15.34 17.24
CA THR A 133 -13.87 -15.60 16.64
C THR A 133 -14.39 -16.98 17.09
N ALA A 134 -15.63 -17.07 17.58
CA ALA A 134 -16.23 -18.35 18.03
C ALA A 134 -16.22 -19.42 16.92
N MET A 135 -16.05 -20.70 17.28
CA MET A 135 -15.82 -21.81 16.35
C MET A 135 -16.94 -22.03 15.33
N ASP A 136 -18.17 -21.70 15.70
CA ASP A 136 -19.40 -21.79 14.91
C ASP A 136 -19.76 -20.48 14.18
N HIS A 137 -18.96 -19.43 14.34
CA HIS A 137 -19.22 -18.13 13.74
C HIS A 137 -19.06 -18.15 12.21
N SER A 138 -19.98 -17.50 11.52
CA SER A 138 -20.05 -17.47 10.05
C SER A 138 -18.87 -16.79 9.36
N ASP A 139 -18.11 -15.95 10.06
CA ASP A 139 -16.96 -15.22 9.49
C ASP A 139 -15.69 -16.09 9.36
N ARG A 140 -15.60 -17.21 10.11
CA ARG A 140 -14.38 -18.03 10.11
C ARG A 140 -13.95 -18.49 8.72
N PRO A 141 -14.83 -19.02 7.84
CA PRO A 141 -14.41 -19.48 6.52
C PRO A 141 -13.75 -18.39 5.67
N ASP A 142 -14.27 -17.16 5.72
CA ASP A 142 -13.71 -16.06 4.93
C ASP A 142 -12.44 -15.49 5.56
N LEU A 143 -12.34 -15.48 6.89
CA LEU A 143 -11.08 -15.19 7.59
C LEU A 143 -9.98 -16.19 7.20
N PHE A 144 -10.27 -17.50 7.17
CA PHE A 144 -9.30 -18.51 6.73
C PHE A 144 -8.83 -18.25 5.29
N LYS A 145 -9.76 -18.07 4.35
CA LYS A 145 -9.43 -17.77 2.94
C LYS A 145 -8.54 -16.53 2.81
N ALA A 146 -8.88 -15.46 3.52
CA ALA A 146 -8.11 -14.22 3.49
C ALA A 146 -6.70 -14.42 4.05
N ILE A 147 -6.58 -15.08 5.22
CA ILE A 147 -5.27 -15.37 5.84
C ILE A 147 -4.39 -16.20 4.90
N ASP A 148 -4.93 -17.23 4.26
CA ASP A 148 -4.17 -18.09 3.35
C ASP A 148 -3.67 -17.30 2.13
N ALA A 149 -4.53 -16.47 1.53
CA ALA A 149 -4.14 -15.61 0.42
C ALA A 149 -3.04 -14.60 0.81
N PHE A 150 -3.14 -13.99 2.00
CA PHE A 150 -2.08 -13.09 2.49
C PHE A 150 -0.77 -13.84 2.77
N LYS A 151 -0.84 -15.06 3.32
CA LYS A 151 0.36 -15.89 3.57
C LYS A 151 1.07 -16.28 2.27
N GLU A 152 0.32 -16.63 1.23
CA GLU A 152 0.88 -16.94 -0.09
C GLU A 152 1.68 -15.75 -0.64
N VAL A 153 1.08 -14.55 -0.65
CA VAL A 153 1.74 -13.35 -1.14
C VAL A 153 2.89 -12.92 -0.23
N ASN A 154 2.74 -13.06 1.09
CA ASN A 154 3.84 -12.79 2.01
C ASN A 154 5.03 -13.70 1.75
N SER A 155 4.77 -14.99 1.48
CA SER A 155 5.84 -15.95 1.17
C SER A 155 6.53 -15.61 -0.14
N PHE A 156 5.84 -15.02 -1.11
CA PHE A 156 6.43 -14.49 -2.33
C PHE A 156 7.29 -13.23 -2.08
N ILE A 157 6.83 -12.32 -1.20
CA ILE A 157 7.56 -11.08 -0.84
C ILE A 157 8.90 -11.39 -0.15
N GLN A 158 8.95 -12.44 0.68
CA GLN A 158 10.13 -12.81 1.47
C GLN A 158 11.15 -13.69 0.74
N GLN A 159 10.89 -14.07 -0.52
CA GLN A 159 11.81 -14.85 -1.36
C GLN A 159 12.86 -13.95 -2.02
#